data_AF-A0A561UZ89-F1
#
_entry.id   AF-A0A561UZ89-F1
#
_cell.length_a   1.000
_cell.length_b   1.000
_cell.length_c   1.000
_cell.angle_alpha   90.00
_cell.angle_beta   90.00
_cell.angle_gamma   90.00
#
_symmetry.space_group_name_H-M   'P 1'
#
loop_
_entity.id
_entity.type
_entity.pdbx_description
1 polymer ?
#
loop_
_entity_poly.entity_id
_entity_poly.type
_entity_poly.pdbx_seq_one_letter_code
_entity_poly.pdbx_strand_id
1 'polypeptide(L)' 'MARRHKTKKKWPPFGIPREIILLSGQDVWPYTFIADDSGGGCGKVAMPTDAALEDVQAAVFTPLADLTRTFHGVEIGIGA' A
#
# COMPACT_ATOMS: atom_id res chain seq x y z
N MET A 1 24.76 -9.59 35.14
CA MET A 1 24.94 -9.09 33.76
C MET A 1 23.60 -9.09 33.04
N ALA A 2 23.02 -7.91 32.80
CA ALA A 2 21.74 -7.80 32.11
C ALA A 2 21.94 -8.10 30.61
N ARG A 3 21.31 -9.18 30.11
CA ARG A 3 21.25 -9.46 28.67
C ARG A 3 20.42 -8.36 28.02
N ARG A 4 21.10 -7.41 27.36
CA ARG A 4 20.46 -6.40 26.52
C ARG A 4 19.71 -7.14 25.41
N HIS A 5 18.38 -7.24 25.51
CA HIS A 5 17.54 -7.67 24.41
C HIS A 5 17.82 -6.73 23.24
N LYS A 6 18.59 -7.17 22.25
CA LYS A 6 18.65 -6.50 20.97
C LYS A 6 17.24 -6.60 20.41
N THR A 7 16.47 -5.53 20.47
CA THR A 7 15.24 -5.40 19.71
C THR A 7 15.61 -5.71 18.28
N LYS A 8 15.26 -6.90 17.77
CA LYS A 8 15.41 -7.20 16.35
C LYS A 8 14.75 -6.04 15.63
N LYS A 9 15.48 -5.33 14.76
CA LYS A 9 14.90 -4.30 13.90
C LYS A 9 13.69 -4.97 13.26
N LYS A 10 12.48 -4.58 13.65
CA LYS A 10 11.26 -5.14 13.08
C LYS A 10 11.33 -4.74 11.62
N TRP A 11 11.52 -5.73 10.76
CA TRP A 11 11.38 -5.49 9.34
C TRP A 11 9.96 -4.99 9.11
N PRO A 12 9.77 -3.99 8.23
CA PRO A 12 8.44 -3.59 7.78
C PRO A 12 7.60 -4.82 7.39
N PRO A 13 6.28 -4.80 7.65
CA PRO A 13 5.42 -5.92 7.32
C PRO A 13 5.24 -6.15 5.80
N PHE A 14 5.62 -5.16 4.98
CA PHE A 14 5.62 -5.20 3.52
C PHE A 14 6.76 -4.30 2.99
N GLY A 15 7.19 -4.47 1.74
CA GLY A 15 8.18 -3.61 1.08
C GLY A 15 7.59 -2.29 0.59
N ILE A 16 8.40 -1.42 -0.03
CA ILE A 16 7.90 -0.12 -0.52
C ILE A 16 7.06 -0.35 -1.79
N PRO A 17 5.78 0.06 -1.83
CA PRO A 17 4.94 -0.07 -3.01
C PRO A 17 5.55 0.65 -4.23
N ARG A 18 5.55 -0.02 -5.40
CA ARG A 18 6.05 0.51 -6.67
C ARG A 18 5.00 0.57 -7.76
N GLU A 19 4.06 -0.37 -7.74
CA GLU A 19 3.03 -0.49 -8.75
C GLU A 19 1.70 -0.83 -8.08
N ILE A 20 0.61 -0.26 -8.58
CA ILE A 20 -0.75 -0.54 -8.13
C ILE A 20 -1.56 -0.90 -9.38
N ILE A 21 -2.13 -2.10 -9.37
CA ILE A 21 -3.00 -2.61 -10.40
C ILE A 21 -4.43 -2.52 -9.87
N LEU A 22 -5.23 -1.67 -10.48
CA LEU A 22 -6.67 -1.58 -10.22
C LEU A 22 -7.42 -2.56 -11.11
N LEU A 23 -8.34 -3.31 -10.52
CA LEU A 23 -9.24 -4.20 -11.22
C LEU A 23 -10.64 -3.58 -11.22
N SER A 24 -11.34 -3.64 -12.35
CA SER A 24 -12.75 -3.24 -12.37
C SER A 24 -13.60 -4.29 -11.66
N GLY A 25 -14.48 -3.83 -10.77
CA GLY A 25 -15.44 -4.70 -10.09
C GLY A 25 -16.82 -4.03 -10.03
N GLN A 26 -17.85 -4.83 -9.76
CA GLN A 26 -19.19 -4.33 -9.50
C GLN A 26 -19.25 -3.84 -8.03
N ASP A 27 -19.46 -2.54 -7.84
CA ASP A 27 -19.64 -1.82 -6.56
C ASP A 27 -18.45 -1.83 -5.59
N VAL A 28 -17.35 -2.45 -6.01
CA VAL A 28 -16.10 -2.55 -5.26
C VAL A 28 -14.97 -2.56 -6.29
N TRP A 29 -13.87 -1.89 -5.97
CA TRP A 29 -12.66 -1.84 -6.79
C TRP A 29 -11.53 -2.63 -6.12
N PRO A 30 -11.30 -3.90 -6.51
CA PRO A 30 -10.15 -4.64 -6.05
C PRO A 30 -8.85 -4.02 -6.57
N TYR A 31 -7.79 -4.11 -5.78
CA TYR A 31 -6.47 -3.70 -6.21
C TYR A 31 -5.41 -4.68 -5.72
N THR A 32 -4.30 -4.72 -6.45
CA THR A 32 -3.07 -5.41 -6.04
C THR A 32 -1.94 -4.42 -6.12
N PHE A 33 -1.04 -4.39 -5.13
CA PHE A 33 0.20 -3.63 -5.22
C PHE A 33 1.41 -4.55 -5.19
N ILE A 34 2.44 -4.16 -5.93
CA ILE A 34 3.75 -4.84 -5.98
C ILE A 34 4.76 -3.97 -5.24
N ALA A 35 5.52 -4.59 -4.35
CA ALA A 35 6.58 -3.95 -3.59
C ALA A 35 7.98 -4.34 -4.11
N ASP A 36 8.99 -3.54 -3.74
CA ASP A 36 10.37 -3.66 -4.21
C ASP A 36 11.12 -4.91 -3.75
N ASP A 37 10.65 -5.58 -2.72
CA ASP A 37 11.26 -6.74 -2.08
C ASP A 37 10.63 -8.08 -2.49
N SER A 38 9.96 -8.14 -3.64
CA SER A 38 9.13 -9.27 -4.12
C SER A 38 7.89 -9.56 -3.27
N GLY A 39 7.59 -8.68 -2.31
CA GLY A 39 6.32 -8.61 -1.60
C GLY A 39 5.21 -7.90 -2.37
N GLY A 40 4.03 -7.91 -1.79
CA GLY A 40 2.85 -7.25 -2.34
C GLY A 40 1.62 -7.54 -1.48
N GLY A 41 0.51 -6.93 -1.84
CA GLY A 41 -0.75 -7.15 -1.14
C GLY A 41 -1.94 -6.90 -2.04
N CYS A 42 -3.05 -7.55 -1.70
CA CYS A 42 -4.34 -7.30 -2.31
C CYS A 42 -5.23 -6.52 -1.34
N GLY A 43 -6.13 -5.73 -1.90
CA GLY A 43 -7.11 -4.99 -1.15
C GLY A 43 -8.30 -4.66 -2.03
N LYS A 44 -9.22 -3.89 -1.47
CA LYS A 44 -10.38 -3.40 -2.19
C LYS A 44 -10.84 -2.08 -1.62
N VAL A 45 -11.33 -1.19 -2.46
CA VAL A 45 -11.99 0.04 -2.02
C VAL A 45 -13.47 -0.02 -2.41
N ALA A 46 -14.33 0.35 -1.47
CA ALA A 46 -15.77 0.42 -1.70
C ALA A 46 -16.07 1.76 -2.38
N MET A 47 -16.28 1.73 -3.70
CA MET A 47 -16.61 2.89 -4.51
C MET A 47 -17.57 2.47 -5.63
N PRO A 48 -18.43 3.37 -6.12
CA PRO A 48 -19.31 3.12 -7.26
C PRO A 48 -18.53 2.62 -8.47
N THR A 49 -19.16 1.77 -9.29
CA THR A 49 -18.55 1.24 -10.52
C THR A 49 -18.24 2.33 -11.55
N ASP A 50 -18.95 3.45 -11.49
CA ASP A 50 -18.79 4.63 -12.34
C ASP A 50 -17.89 5.72 -11.71
N ALA A 51 -17.23 5.42 -10.59
CA ALA A 51 -16.26 6.34 -10.00
C ALA A 51 -15.14 6.69 -10.99
N ALA A 52 -14.70 7.94 -10.97
CA ALA A 52 -13.57 8.37 -11.78
C ALA A 52 -12.31 7.59 -11.37
N LEU A 53 -11.49 7.22 -12.36
CA LEU A 53 -10.29 6.41 -12.10
C LEU A 53 -9.33 7.14 -11.15
N GLU A 54 -9.23 8.47 -11.27
CA GLU A 54 -8.39 9.29 -10.39
C GLU A 54 -8.85 9.21 -8.93
N ASP A 55 -10.17 9.20 -8.69
CA ASP A 55 -10.74 9.10 -7.34
C ASP A 55 -10.47 7.71 -6.74
N VAL A 56 -10.59 6.65 -7.54
CA VAL A 56 -10.27 5.28 -7.12
C VAL A 56 -8.77 5.15 -6.81
N GLN A 57 -7.90 5.71 -7.66
CA GLN A 57 -6.47 5.75 -7.43
C GLN A 57 -6.13 6.46 -6.12
N ALA A 58 -6.71 7.64 -5.87
CA ALA A 58 -6.47 8.39 -4.64
C ALA A 58 -6.93 7.61 -3.39
N ALA A 59 -8.09 6.96 -3.47
CA ALA A 59 -8.65 6.19 -2.36
C ALA A 59 -7.84 4.92 -2.03
N VAL A 60 -7.22 4.28 -3.03
CA VAL A 60 -6.28 3.17 -2.83
C VAL A 60 -4.91 3.66 -2.36
N PHE A 61 -4.43 4.77 -2.90
CA PHE A 61 -3.07 5.24 -2.64
C PHE A 61 -2.90 5.88 -1.26
N THR A 62 -3.87 6.66 -0.79
CA THR A 62 -3.80 7.34 0.52
C THR A 62 -3.41 6.39 1.67
N PRO A 63 -4.09 5.24 1.88
CA PRO A 63 -3.70 4.32 2.94
C PRO A 63 -2.33 3.66 2.68
N LEU A 64 -1.96 3.40 1.43
CA LEU A 64 -0.64 2.85 1.11
C LEU A 64 0.48 3.84 1.39
N ALA A 65 0.28 5.12 1.09
CA ALA A 65 1.23 6.19 1.40
C ALA A 65 1.40 6.35 2.92
N ASP A 66 0.30 6.35 3.67
CA ASP A 66 0.34 6.44 5.14
C ASP A 66 1.06 5.25 5.77
N LEU A 67 0.78 4.03 5.30
CA LEU A 67 1.46 2.82 5.76
C LEU A 67 2.95 2.86 5.38
N THR A 68 3.27 3.29 4.16
CA THR A 68 4.66 3.40 3.69
C THR A 68 5.44 4.40 4.54
N ARG A 69 4.85 5.56 4.83
CA ARG A 69 5.42 6.55 5.74
C ARG A 69 5.59 5.99 7.15
N THR A 70 4.61 5.26 7.66
CA THR A 70 4.64 4.69 9.02
C THR A 70 5.72 3.62 9.18
N PHE A 71 5.86 2.71 8.20
CA PHE A 71 6.76 1.57 8.31
C PHE A 71 8.16 1.82 7.74
N HIS A 72 8.30 2.71 6.76
CA HIS A 72 9.56 2.98 6.07
C HIS A 72 10.09 4.40 6.29
N GLY A 73 9.26 5.34 6.76
CA GLY A 73 9.65 6.75 6.88
C GLY A 73 9.84 7.44 5.52
N VAL A 74 9.28 6.85 4.46
CA VAL A 74 9.39 7.35 3.08
C VAL A 74 8.03 7.86 2.62
N GLU A 75 8.03 8.99 1.94
CA GLU A 75 6.87 9.54 1.26
C GLU A 75 6.88 9.05 -0.19
N ILE A 76 5.75 8.49 -0.63
CA ILE A 76 5.55 8.05 -2.01
C ILE A 76 4.50 8.94 -2.64
N GLY A 77 4.70 9.30 -3.91
CA GLY A 77 3.71 10.02 -4.73
C GLY A 77 3.26 9.15 -5.90
N ILE A 78 2.04 9.37 -6.38
CA ILE A 78 1.56 8.73 -7.62
C ILE A 78 2.20 9.50 -8.78
N GLY A 79 2.96 8.79 -9.62
CA GLY A 79 3.26 9.26 -10.98
C GLY A 79 2.01 9.08 -11.83
N ALA A 80 1.60 10.17 -12.49
CA ALA A 80 0.45 10.23 -13.41
C ALA A 80 0.45 9.09 -14.46
#